data_AF-S7Q1B1-F1
#
_entry.id   AF-S7Q1B1-F1
#
_cell.length_a   1.000
_cell.length_b   1.000
_cell.length_c   1.000
_cell.angle_alpha   90.00
_cell.angle_beta   90.00
_cell.angle_gamma   90.00
#
_symmetry.space_group_name_H-M   'P 1'
#
loop_
_entity.id
_entity.type
_entity.pdbx_description
1 polymer ?
#
loop_
_entity_poly.entity_id
_entity_poly.type
_entity_poly.pdbx_seq_one_letter_code
_entity_poly.pdbx_strand_id
1 'polypeptide(L)'
;MTGETKDNLFVAVRAAPTPLCPTRWPGADHEAETTLLRTLKDNREKWHVYFNDKRFHNHATHHVLAIYALGAPGPLIQAAYDSNAAYQRPAFKSPDPITVNNFVDHLGDDTYYNAYLEFFTDVLLDKGISATLDEFILSPRYNYRPEIEEQEKQPRMLSRFLSGLLHPFIHTGYGVEFDLINQTAEGLAQAAIHGAQCDPAAPQSRFSAASNGLVSNGVSRLTSALPSLLLNGNGSVNGKTAQTLGESAFTIISRLLADPVTHLDAGGPIEVEGKTPQELEHITIPLIMKAFTQAGDTVRKAADEWLPVEGPEPSEDILNHKMEEMIWANVAFYAICGWKKDEPFNADFFMMHLVTSALFLPSFLAPSVLPMKSRRLLLNAYFSVSLLAWIGRGTPGLAVRDFFSGTDKHMVPPGPKFEPHAEALPRNDPKLQNTANVWLPILQATLIHPDEHLCKIQRALAHFAAIYGQRPKGYWKEPGTDNLGCIEELDGTIFARAAGLTAQRLGWMTTGEETGKWDFKGFF
;
A
#
# COMPACT_ATOMS: atom_id res chain seq x y z
N MET A 1 -9.15 -23.42 14.31
CA MET A 1 -9.99 -22.81 15.36
C MET A 1 -9.16 -21.79 16.13
N THR A 2 -9.40 -20.51 15.86
CA THR A 2 -8.70 -19.35 16.45
C THR A 2 -9.16 -19.03 17.88
N GLY A 3 -10.20 -19.71 18.38
CA GLY A 3 -10.82 -19.43 19.68
C GLY A 3 -11.74 -18.19 19.67
N GLU A 4 -11.84 -17.50 18.54
CA GLU A 4 -12.74 -16.36 18.35
C GLU A 4 -14.14 -16.81 17.92
N THR A 5 -15.15 -16.02 18.27
CA THR A 5 -16.55 -16.21 17.87
C THR A 5 -17.08 -14.91 17.26
N LYS A 6 -18.22 -14.97 16.54
CA LYS A 6 -18.86 -13.76 15.98
C LYS A 6 -19.14 -12.68 17.05
N ASP A 7 -19.38 -13.09 18.28
CA ASP A 7 -19.63 -12.18 19.41
C ASP A 7 -18.37 -11.42 19.88
N ASN A 8 -17.18 -11.90 19.51
CA ASN A 8 -15.88 -11.42 19.99
C ASN A 8 -14.99 -10.84 18.87
N LEU A 9 -15.57 -10.43 17.74
CA LEU A 9 -14.81 -9.87 16.60
C LEU A 9 -14.16 -8.50 16.87
N PHE A 10 -14.59 -7.80 17.92
CA PHE A 10 -14.16 -6.43 18.23
C PHE A 10 -13.66 -6.31 19.68
N VAL A 11 -12.72 -7.17 20.08
CA VAL A 11 -12.31 -7.30 21.49
C VAL A 11 -10.99 -6.60 21.80
N ALA A 12 -10.00 -6.68 20.91
CA ALA A 12 -8.69 -6.06 21.13
C ALA A 12 -7.94 -5.91 19.81
N VAL A 13 -7.06 -4.91 19.77
CA VAL A 13 -6.02 -4.78 18.74
C VAL A 13 -4.75 -5.50 19.22
N ARG A 14 -4.13 -6.33 18.38
CA ARG A 14 -2.91 -7.08 18.76
C ARG A 14 -1.67 -6.57 18.05
N ALA A 15 -0.51 -7.15 18.36
CA ALA A 15 0.76 -6.75 17.79
C ALA A 15 0.87 -7.15 16.31
N ALA A 16 1.59 -6.35 15.53
CA ALA A 16 1.81 -6.63 14.12
C ALA A 16 2.69 -7.89 13.92
N PRO A 17 2.59 -8.58 12.76
CA PRO A 17 3.22 -9.89 12.56
C PRO A 17 4.76 -9.92 12.56
N THR A 18 5.42 -8.79 12.32
CA THR A 18 6.89 -8.70 12.22
C THR A 18 7.39 -7.31 12.67
N PRO A 19 8.62 -7.18 13.19
CA PRO A 19 9.24 -5.89 13.51
C PRO A 19 9.40 -4.93 12.30
N LEU A 20 9.28 -5.42 11.07
CA LEU A 20 9.28 -4.58 9.86
C LEU A 20 7.95 -3.84 9.64
N CYS A 21 6.88 -4.24 10.32
CA CYS A 21 5.59 -3.57 10.27
C CYS A 21 5.64 -2.20 10.97
N PRO A 22 4.68 -1.30 10.65
CA PRO A 22 4.54 -0.03 11.32
C PRO A 22 4.48 -0.15 12.84
N THR A 23 5.31 0.64 13.52
CA THR A 23 5.18 0.81 14.97
C THR A 23 4.05 1.79 15.29
N ARG A 24 3.33 1.52 16.38
CA ARG A 24 2.31 2.43 16.89
C ARG A 24 2.97 3.54 17.68
N TRP A 25 2.57 4.78 17.42
CA TRP A 25 3.05 5.94 18.15
C TRP A 25 2.41 6.00 19.55
N PRO A 26 3.14 6.51 20.55
CA PRO A 26 2.56 6.74 21.87
C PRO A 26 1.48 7.83 21.77
N GLY A 27 0.41 7.68 22.53
CA GLY A 27 -0.67 8.66 22.62
C GLY A 27 -2.06 8.03 22.77
N ALA A 28 -2.29 6.90 22.09
CA ALA A 28 -3.51 6.14 22.25
C ALA A 28 -3.51 5.37 23.59
N ASP A 29 -4.64 5.40 24.28
CA ASP A 29 -4.87 4.72 25.55
C ASP A 29 -6.03 3.71 25.44
N HIS A 30 -6.46 3.17 26.58
CA HIS A 30 -7.55 2.19 26.62
C HIS A 30 -8.90 2.75 26.11
N GLU A 31 -9.17 4.05 26.32
CA GLU A 31 -10.38 4.70 25.83
C GLU A 31 -10.31 4.87 24.30
N ALA A 32 -9.14 5.20 23.77
CA ALA A 32 -8.90 5.26 22.34
C ALA A 32 -9.14 3.90 21.66
N GLU A 33 -8.62 2.81 22.23
CA GLU A 33 -8.84 1.46 21.70
C GLU A 33 -10.32 1.05 21.77
N THR A 34 -10.98 1.32 22.90
CA THR A 34 -12.42 1.05 23.06
C THR A 34 -13.25 1.81 22.02
N THR A 35 -12.91 3.08 21.78
CA THR A 35 -13.59 3.92 20.79
C THR A 35 -13.33 3.41 19.37
N LEU A 36 -12.08 3.06 19.04
CA LEU A 36 -11.73 2.45 17.77
C LEU A 36 -12.58 1.21 17.51
N LEU A 37 -12.55 0.22 18.40
CA LEU A 37 -13.28 -1.04 18.23
C LEU A 37 -14.80 -0.81 18.07
N ARG A 38 -15.37 0.13 18.83
CA ARG A 38 -16.77 0.52 18.68
C ARG A 38 -17.06 1.13 17.31
N THR A 39 -16.22 2.05 16.81
CA THR A 39 -16.42 2.68 15.50
C THR A 39 -16.27 1.70 14.34
N LEU A 40 -15.33 0.75 14.43
CA LEU A 40 -15.18 -0.33 13.45
C LEU A 40 -16.43 -1.22 13.41
N LYS A 41 -16.98 -1.56 14.59
CA LYS A 41 -18.22 -2.33 14.69
C LYS A 41 -19.41 -1.58 14.08
N ASP A 42 -19.58 -0.31 14.44
CA ASP A 42 -20.65 0.54 13.92
C ASP A 42 -20.57 0.66 12.39
N ASN A 43 -19.35 0.81 11.84
CA ASN A 43 -19.12 0.86 10.40
C ASN A 43 -19.58 -0.41 9.70
N ARG A 44 -19.13 -1.57 10.20
CA ARG A 44 -19.47 -2.88 9.63
C ARG A 44 -20.98 -3.11 9.60
N GLU A 45 -21.68 -2.74 10.67
CA GLU A 45 -23.11 -2.99 10.82
C GLU A 45 -23.98 -2.05 9.97
N LYS A 46 -23.58 -0.77 9.85
CA LYS A 46 -24.42 0.25 9.21
C LYS A 46 -24.08 0.51 7.75
N TRP A 47 -22.82 0.35 7.35
CA TRP A 47 -22.33 0.90 6.08
C TRP A 47 -21.83 -0.17 5.12
N HIS A 48 -22.04 0.08 3.84
CA HIS A 48 -21.43 -0.70 2.77
C HIS A 48 -19.94 -0.35 2.67
N VAL A 49 -19.17 -1.22 2.01
CA VAL A 49 -17.73 -0.98 1.73
C VAL A 49 -17.49 0.06 0.63
N TYR A 50 -18.57 0.57 0.04
CA TYR A 50 -18.57 1.70 -0.89
C TYR A 50 -19.47 2.79 -0.31
N PHE A 51 -19.13 4.06 -0.49
CA PHE A 51 -19.96 5.17 -0.03
C PHE A 51 -20.98 5.64 -1.08
N ASN A 52 -20.90 5.16 -2.32
CA ASN A 52 -21.83 5.51 -3.40
C ASN A 52 -22.03 4.37 -4.43
N ASP A 53 -22.94 4.57 -5.39
CA ASP A 53 -23.23 3.61 -6.46
C ASP A 53 -22.19 3.63 -7.60
N LYS A 54 -21.25 4.59 -7.57
CA LYS A 54 -20.07 4.61 -8.45
C LYS A 54 -18.93 3.74 -7.93
N ARG A 55 -19.16 2.99 -6.83
CA ARG A 55 -18.22 2.05 -6.20
C ARG A 55 -16.97 2.72 -5.62
N PHE A 56 -17.11 3.94 -5.08
CA PHE A 56 -16.03 4.60 -4.36
C PHE A 56 -15.95 4.07 -2.94
N HIS A 57 -14.74 3.77 -2.47
CA HIS A 57 -14.50 3.00 -1.26
C HIS A 57 -14.83 3.77 0.01
N ASN A 58 -15.48 3.10 0.96
CA ASN A 58 -15.65 3.61 2.32
C ASN A 58 -14.28 3.61 3.03
N HIS A 59 -13.80 4.81 3.39
CA HIS A 59 -12.51 5.02 4.05
C HIS A 59 -12.61 5.18 5.57
N ALA A 60 -13.80 5.09 6.17
CA ALA A 60 -14.00 5.37 7.59
C ALA A 60 -13.05 4.54 8.48
N THR A 61 -12.96 3.23 8.22
CA THR A 61 -12.08 2.32 8.97
C THR A 61 -10.61 2.64 8.74
N HIS A 62 -10.23 3.05 7.52
CA HIS A 62 -8.85 3.42 7.20
C HIS A 62 -8.43 4.68 7.96
N HIS A 63 -9.30 5.69 8.04
CA HIS A 63 -9.01 6.92 8.76
C HIS A 63 -8.80 6.62 10.24
N VAL A 64 -9.78 5.98 10.92
CA VAL A 64 -9.71 5.74 12.36
C VAL A 64 -8.53 4.84 12.76
N LEU A 65 -8.21 3.81 11.96
CA LEU A 65 -7.05 2.94 12.21
C LEU A 65 -5.71 3.68 12.00
N ALA A 66 -5.62 4.53 10.98
CA ALA A 66 -4.42 5.32 10.72
C ALA A 66 -4.12 6.27 11.88
N ILE A 67 -5.11 7.06 12.31
CA ILE A 67 -4.90 8.05 13.38
C ILE A 67 -4.75 7.38 14.75
N TYR A 68 -5.41 6.25 15.00
CA TYR A 68 -5.14 5.45 16.21
C TYR A 68 -3.69 4.98 16.26
N ALA A 69 -3.13 4.49 15.14
CA ALA A 69 -1.71 4.12 15.07
C ALA A 69 -0.75 5.32 15.20
N LEU A 70 -1.22 6.54 14.94
CA LEU A 70 -0.51 7.78 15.19
C LEU A 70 -0.70 8.33 16.61
N GLY A 71 -1.47 7.64 17.47
CA GLY A 71 -1.67 8.00 18.87
C GLY A 71 -2.88 8.91 19.14
N ALA A 72 -3.88 8.93 18.24
CA ALA A 72 -5.09 9.72 18.44
C ALA A 72 -5.88 9.27 19.70
N PRO A 73 -6.41 10.20 20.50
CA PRO A 73 -7.31 9.87 21.62
C PRO A 73 -8.71 9.53 21.13
N GLY A 74 -9.51 8.86 21.97
CA GLY A 74 -10.89 8.44 21.66
C GLY A 74 -11.78 9.52 21.04
N PRO A 75 -11.88 10.75 21.60
CA PRO A 75 -12.70 11.81 21.03
C PRO A 75 -12.32 12.19 19.59
N LEU A 76 -11.03 12.15 19.24
CA LEU A 76 -10.57 12.46 17.89
C LEU A 76 -10.90 11.33 16.92
N ILE A 77 -10.75 10.08 17.37
CA ILE A 77 -11.18 8.88 16.62
C ILE A 77 -12.67 8.95 16.31
N GLN A 78 -13.49 9.30 17.31
CA GLN A 78 -14.93 9.46 17.13
C GLN A 78 -15.26 10.58 16.13
N ALA A 79 -14.62 11.75 16.24
CA ALA A 79 -14.86 12.86 15.34
C ALA A 79 -14.51 12.52 13.88
N ALA A 80 -13.39 11.82 13.66
CA ALA A 80 -13.01 11.32 12.34
C ALA A 80 -14.04 10.33 11.79
N TYR A 81 -14.54 9.41 12.64
CA TYR A 81 -15.58 8.47 12.25
C TYR A 81 -16.88 9.18 11.87
N ASP A 82 -17.37 10.11 12.69
CA ASP A 82 -18.61 10.84 12.45
C ASP A 82 -18.58 11.63 11.13
N SER A 83 -17.43 12.26 10.83
CA SER A 83 -17.21 12.95 9.56
C SER A 83 -17.31 12.00 8.36
N ASN A 84 -16.71 10.81 8.46
CA ASN A 84 -16.75 9.81 7.39
C ASN A 84 -18.14 9.17 7.27
N ALA A 85 -18.80 8.87 8.38
CA ALA A 85 -20.10 8.19 8.41
C ALA A 85 -21.23 9.01 7.75
N ALA A 86 -21.10 10.34 7.72
CA ALA A 86 -22.14 11.25 7.24
C ALA A 86 -22.54 11.08 5.76
N TYR A 87 -21.73 10.41 4.94
CA TYR A 87 -21.97 10.24 3.50
C TYR A 87 -21.88 8.78 3.02
N GLN A 88 -21.87 7.82 3.94
CA GLN A 88 -21.74 6.40 3.59
C GLN A 88 -23.04 5.84 3.01
N ARG A 89 -22.90 4.88 2.10
CA ARG A 89 -24.03 4.08 1.61
C ARG A 89 -24.42 3.08 2.70
N PRO A 90 -25.71 2.95 3.05
CA PRO A 90 -26.16 1.94 4.00
C PRO A 90 -25.81 0.51 3.55
N ALA A 91 -25.46 -0.35 4.51
CA ALA A 91 -25.40 -1.79 4.32
C ALA A 91 -26.79 -2.33 3.96
N PHE A 92 -26.84 -3.46 3.24
CA PHE A 92 -28.10 -4.07 2.82
C PHE A 92 -27.99 -5.59 2.85
N LYS A 93 -29.13 -6.28 2.85
CA LYS A 93 -29.11 -7.73 2.78
C LYS A 93 -28.86 -8.19 1.34
N SER A 94 -27.80 -8.96 1.13
CA SER A 94 -27.53 -9.60 -0.16
C SER A 94 -28.65 -10.57 -0.57
N PRO A 95 -28.86 -10.81 -1.89
CA PRO A 95 -29.97 -11.63 -2.37
C PRO A 95 -29.95 -13.06 -1.80
N ASP A 96 -28.78 -13.70 -1.82
CA ASP A 96 -28.56 -15.08 -1.39
C ASP A 96 -27.20 -15.23 -0.69
N PRO A 97 -27.00 -16.25 0.17
CA PRO A 97 -25.72 -16.49 0.82
C PRO A 97 -24.65 -16.98 -0.17
N ILE A 98 -23.38 -16.62 0.11
CA ILE A 98 -22.21 -17.20 -0.57
C ILE A 98 -21.77 -18.45 0.17
N THR A 99 -21.47 -19.49 -0.60
CA THR A 99 -20.96 -20.79 -0.19
C THR A 99 -19.76 -21.15 -1.08
N VAL A 100 -19.03 -22.20 -0.71
CA VAL A 100 -17.92 -22.71 -1.53
C VAL A 100 -18.38 -23.13 -2.95
N ASN A 101 -19.65 -23.49 -3.12
CA ASN A 101 -20.17 -23.99 -4.40
C ASN A 101 -20.53 -22.89 -5.38
N ASN A 102 -21.08 -21.77 -4.89
CA ASN A 102 -21.47 -20.60 -5.71
C ASN A 102 -20.51 -19.40 -5.57
N PHE A 103 -19.36 -19.58 -4.90
CA PHE A 103 -18.37 -18.51 -4.69
C PHE A 103 -17.97 -17.80 -5.98
N VAL A 104 -17.84 -18.52 -7.10
CA VAL A 104 -17.38 -17.92 -8.37
C VAL A 104 -18.51 -17.20 -9.11
N ASP A 105 -19.76 -17.56 -8.83
CA ASP A 105 -20.92 -17.15 -9.63
C ASP A 105 -21.25 -15.66 -9.47
N HIS A 106 -20.84 -15.06 -8.34
CA HIS A 106 -21.18 -13.68 -7.97
C HIS A 106 -19.95 -12.76 -7.84
N LEU A 107 -18.79 -13.16 -8.37
CA LEU A 107 -17.59 -12.33 -8.28
C LEU A 107 -17.73 -11.06 -9.14
N GLY A 108 -17.45 -9.91 -8.57
CA GLY A 108 -17.60 -8.59 -9.22
C GLY A 108 -19.00 -7.97 -9.07
N ASP A 109 -19.92 -8.66 -8.40
CA ASP A 109 -21.27 -8.17 -8.10
C ASP A 109 -21.31 -7.60 -6.68
N ASP A 110 -21.40 -6.27 -6.57
CA ASP A 110 -21.44 -5.59 -5.28
C ASP A 110 -22.75 -5.81 -4.51
N THR A 111 -23.79 -6.35 -5.16
CA THR A 111 -25.01 -6.79 -4.45
C THR A 111 -24.75 -7.97 -3.50
N TYR A 112 -23.66 -8.70 -3.69
CA TYR A 112 -23.26 -9.83 -2.85
C TYR A 112 -22.23 -9.50 -1.77
N TYR A 113 -21.88 -8.22 -1.58
CA TYR A 113 -20.88 -7.82 -0.58
C TYR A 113 -21.14 -8.41 0.81
N ASN A 114 -22.35 -8.22 1.36
CA ASN A 114 -22.66 -8.69 2.71
C ASN A 114 -22.69 -10.23 2.80
N ALA A 115 -23.03 -10.92 1.71
CA ALA A 115 -22.92 -12.39 1.66
C ALA A 115 -21.47 -12.88 1.64
N TYR A 116 -20.57 -12.23 0.89
CA TYR A 116 -19.13 -12.52 0.97
C TYR A 116 -18.54 -12.15 2.33
N LEU A 117 -19.01 -11.07 2.94
CA LEU A 117 -18.57 -10.65 4.26
C LEU A 117 -18.86 -11.73 5.31
N GLU A 118 -20.07 -12.26 5.33
CA GLU A 118 -20.44 -13.35 6.24
C GLU A 118 -19.66 -14.64 5.93
N PHE A 119 -19.53 -14.99 4.64
CA PHE A 119 -18.72 -16.14 4.21
C PHE A 119 -17.27 -16.04 4.71
N PHE A 120 -16.59 -14.92 4.47
CA PHE A 120 -15.20 -14.75 4.90
C PHE A 120 -15.07 -14.64 6.41
N THR A 121 -16.07 -14.09 7.11
CA THR A 121 -16.10 -14.08 8.58
C THR A 121 -16.08 -15.50 9.12
N ASP A 122 -16.94 -16.38 8.60
CA ASP A 122 -17.00 -17.79 9.01
C ASP A 122 -15.68 -18.53 8.71
N VAL A 123 -15.13 -18.32 7.52
CA VAL A 123 -13.86 -18.92 7.10
C VAL A 123 -12.69 -18.48 7.97
N LEU A 124 -12.61 -17.18 8.29
CA LEU A 124 -11.54 -16.63 9.12
C LEU A 124 -11.63 -17.11 10.58
N LEU A 125 -12.83 -17.25 11.14
CA LEU A 125 -13.02 -17.81 12.48
C LEU A 125 -12.59 -19.28 12.55
N ASP A 126 -12.79 -20.05 11.49
CA ASP A 126 -12.37 -21.44 11.41
C ASP A 126 -10.85 -21.58 11.21
N LYS A 127 -10.32 -20.95 10.16
CA LYS A 127 -8.97 -21.18 9.63
C LYS A 127 -7.93 -20.14 10.04
N GLY A 128 -8.36 -18.96 10.47
CA GLY A 128 -7.49 -17.81 10.73
C GLY A 128 -7.05 -17.07 9.46
N ILE A 129 -6.37 -15.93 9.66
CA ILE A 129 -5.94 -15.02 8.60
C ILE A 129 -5.01 -15.72 7.60
N SER A 130 -3.94 -16.36 8.08
CA SER A 130 -2.89 -16.94 7.24
C SER A 130 -3.43 -17.95 6.21
N ALA A 131 -4.16 -18.96 6.68
CA ALA A 131 -4.71 -20.00 5.81
C ALA A 131 -5.78 -19.43 4.85
N THR A 132 -6.57 -18.45 5.29
CA THR A 132 -7.59 -17.82 4.44
C THR A 132 -6.96 -17.01 3.30
N LEU A 133 -5.92 -16.23 3.57
CA LEU A 133 -5.22 -15.46 2.54
C LEU A 133 -4.55 -16.37 1.50
N ASP A 134 -3.82 -17.39 1.95
CA ASP A 134 -3.14 -18.32 1.05
C ASP A 134 -4.15 -19.08 0.17
N GLU A 135 -5.26 -19.54 0.75
CA GLU A 135 -6.32 -20.25 0.02
C GLU A 135 -7.04 -19.33 -0.97
N PHE A 136 -7.65 -18.23 -0.51
CA PHE A 136 -8.60 -17.49 -1.33
C PHE A 136 -7.96 -16.45 -2.25
N ILE A 137 -6.74 -15.96 -1.96
CA ILE A 137 -6.06 -14.97 -2.79
C ILE A 137 -4.97 -15.60 -3.65
N LEU A 138 -4.22 -16.58 -3.14
CA LEU A 138 -2.96 -17.04 -3.76
C LEU A 138 -2.98 -18.51 -4.22
N SER A 139 -4.05 -19.26 -3.97
CA SER A 139 -4.15 -20.63 -4.47
C SER A 139 -4.59 -20.67 -5.94
N PRO A 140 -4.20 -21.73 -6.70
CA PRO A 140 -4.69 -21.93 -8.05
C PRO A 140 -6.22 -22.00 -8.13
N ARG A 141 -6.89 -22.67 -7.17
CA ARG A 141 -8.34 -22.87 -7.16
C ARG A 141 -9.14 -21.57 -7.26
N TYR A 142 -8.69 -20.52 -6.59
CA TYR A 142 -9.36 -19.21 -6.55
C TYR A 142 -8.74 -18.19 -7.50
N ASN A 143 -7.88 -18.62 -8.42
CA ASN A 143 -7.34 -17.77 -9.47
C ASN A 143 -7.61 -18.31 -10.87
N TYR A 144 -7.68 -19.63 -11.04
CA TYR A 144 -7.90 -20.29 -12.32
C TYR A 144 -8.62 -21.63 -12.15
N ARG A 145 -9.70 -21.83 -12.91
CA ARG A 145 -10.50 -23.07 -12.96
C ARG A 145 -10.54 -23.58 -14.41
N PRO A 146 -9.90 -24.72 -14.72
CA PRO A 146 -9.89 -25.29 -16.08
C PRO A 146 -11.29 -25.55 -16.67
N GLU A 147 -12.28 -25.80 -15.81
CA GLU A 147 -13.68 -26.03 -16.18
C GLU A 147 -14.44 -24.77 -16.62
N ILE A 148 -13.87 -23.58 -16.45
CA ILE A 148 -14.46 -22.31 -16.89
C ILE A 148 -13.76 -21.85 -18.18
N GLU A 149 -14.41 -22.02 -19.33
CA GLU A 149 -13.84 -21.63 -20.62
C GLU A 149 -13.80 -20.10 -20.80
N GLU A 150 -14.81 -19.40 -20.28
CA GLU A 150 -14.92 -17.95 -20.39
C GLU A 150 -13.90 -17.26 -19.48
N GLN A 151 -12.88 -16.65 -20.10
CA GLN A 151 -11.81 -15.91 -19.42
C GLN A 151 -12.34 -14.89 -18.40
N GLU A 152 -13.43 -14.19 -18.72
CA GLU A 152 -13.97 -13.17 -17.83
C GLU A 152 -14.64 -13.74 -16.57
N LYS A 153 -15.08 -15.00 -16.63
CA LYS A 153 -15.67 -15.72 -15.50
C LYS A 153 -14.62 -16.42 -14.62
N GLN A 154 -13.35 -16.35 -14.99
CA GLN A 154 -12.27 -16.88 -14.15
C GLN A 154 -12.18 -16.13 -12.82
N PRO A 155 -11.94 -16.82 -11.69
CA PRO A 155 -11.98 -16.20 -10.36
C PRO A 155 -11.02 -15.02 -10.20
N ARG A 156 -9.75 -15.17 -10.63
CA ARG A 156 -8.73 -14.11 -10.67
C ARG A 156 -8.60 -13.33 -9.34
N MET A 157 -8.69 -13.99 -8.18
CA MET A 157 -8.74 -13.30 -6.88
C MET A 157 -7.50 -12.47 -6.57
N LEU A 158 -6.28 -12.86 -6.98
CA LEU A 158 -5.09 -12.01 -6.82
C LEU A 158 -5.22 -10.70 -7.60
N SER A 159 -5.73 -10.76 -8.83
CA SER A 159 -5.98 -9.56 -9.64
C SER A 159 -7.02 -8.66 -8.98
N ARG A 160 -8.14 -9.24 -8.51
CA ARG A 160 -9.19 -8.48 -7.80
C ARG A 160 -8.69 -7.85 -6.51
N PHE A 161 -7.84 -8.57 -5.77
CA PHE A 161 -7.20 -8.10 -4.54
C PHE A 161 -6.31 -6.88 -4.76
N LEU A 162 -5.67 -6.80 -5.93
CA LEU A 162 -4.80 -5.68 -6.30
C LEU A 162 -5.53 -4.55 -7.07
N SER A 163 -6.81 -4.74 -7.38
CA SER A 163 -7.61 -3.79 -8.17
C SER A 163 -8.19 -2.65 -7.31
N GLY A 164 -8.86 -1.69 -7.98
CA GLY A 164 -9.56 -0.60 -7.29
C GLY A 164 -8.63 0.29 -6.48
N LEU A 165 -7.49 0.71 -7.05
CA LEU A 165 -6.44 1.48 -6.35
C LEU A 165 -5.92 0.79 -5.08
N LEU A 166 -5.83 -0.55 -5.12
CA LEU A 166 -5.35 -1.39 -4.02
C LEU A 166 -6.23 -1.34 -2.76
N HIS A 167 -7.48 -0.88 -2.82
CA HIS A 167 -8.34 -0.81 -1.65
C HIS A 167 -8.57 -2.15 -0.96
N PRO A 168 -8.83 -3.28 -1.66
CA PRO A 168 -8.93 -4.58 -0.99
C PRO A 168 -7.64 -4.97 -0.27
N PHE A 169 -6.49 -4.70 -0.90
CA PHE A 169 -5.16 -4.91 -0.32
C PHE A 169 -4.95 -4.04 0.94
N ILE A 170 -5.26 -2.74 0.87
CA ILE A 170 -5.15 -1.78 2.00
C ILE A 170 -6.07 -2.18 3.15
N HIS A 171 -7.35 -2.46 2.83
CA HIS A 171 -8.38 -2.78 3.81
C HIS A 171 -8.03 -4.08 4.55
N THR A 172 -7.60 -5.10 3.80
CA THR A 172 -7.12 -6.37 4.37
C THR A 172 -5.80 -6.17 5.14
N GLY A 173 -4.91 -5.31 4.65
CA GLY A 173 -3.62 -5.01 5.25
C GLY A 173 -3.75 -4.43 6.66
N TYR A 174 -4.72 -3.54 6.87
CA TYR A 174 -5.12 -3.10 8.21
C TYR A 174 -5.55 -4.26 9.10
N GLY A 175 -6.35 -5.20 8.57
CA GLY A 175 -6.76 -6.39 9.30
C GLY A 175 -5.59 -7.28 9.72
N VAL A 176 -4.64 -7.51 8.81
CA VAL A 176 -3.43 -8.31 9.13
C VAL A 176 -2.50 -7.59 10.11
N GLU A 177 -2.30 -6.28 9.93
CA GLU A 177 -1.38 -5.49 10.77
C GLU A 177 -1.91 -5.33 12.21
N PHE A 178 -3.23 -5.22 12.38
CA PHE A 178 -3.87 -5.06 13.69
C PHE A 178 -4.39 -6.38 14.29
N ASP A 179 -4.26 -7.49 13.55
CA ASP A 179 -4.84 -8.81 13.84
C ASP A 179 -6.36 -8.75 14.08
N LEU A 180 -7.08 -8.09 13.17
CA LEU A 180 -8.53 -7.87 13.23
C LEU A 180 -9.26 -8.73 12.19
N ILE A 181 -9.86 -9.84 12.63
CA ILE A 181 -10.61 -10.76 11.76
C ILE A 181 -11.73 -10.04 10.98
N ASN A 182 -12.48 -9.15 11.63
CA ASN A 182 -13.57 -8.41 10.97
C ASN A 182 -13.05 -7.57 9.79
N GLN A 183 -11.92 -6.88 9.99
CA GLN A 183 -11.32 -5.99 9.02
C GLN A 183 -10.70 -6.79 7.86
N THR A 184 -10.10 -7.95 8.15
CA THR A 184 -9.67 -8.90 7.11
C THR A 184 -10.87 -9.43 6.30
N ALA A 185 -11.99 -9.76 6.96
CA ALA A 185 -13.20 -10.24 6.29
C ALA A 185 -13.79 -9.19 5.34
N GLU A 186 -13.88 -7.93 5.78
CA GLU A 186 -14.34 -6.79 4.98
C GLU A 186 -13.46 -6.59 3.75
N GLY A 187 -12.13 -6.66 3.91
CA GLY A 187 -11.18 -6.52 2.81
C GLY A 187 -11.24 -7.66 1.78
N LEU A 188 -11.43 -8.90 2.24
CA LEU A 188 -11.61 -10.06 1.35
C LEU A 188 -12.96 -10.05 0.62
N ALA A 189 -14.03 -9.64 1.31
CA ALA A 189 -15.33 -9.44 0.67
C ALA A 189 -15.27 -8.30 -0.36
N GLN A 190 -14.54 -7.22 -0.05
CA GLN A 190 -14.26 -6.15 -0.99
C GLN A 190 -13.51 -6.68 -2.22
N ALA A 191 -12.50 -7.54 -2.05
CA ALA A 191 -11.81 -8.19 -3.17
C ALA A 191 -12.77 -9.00 -4.04
N ALA A 192 -13.68 -9.79 -3.45
CA ALA A 192 -14.61 -10.62 -4.20
C ALA A 192 -15.58 -9.82 -5.09
N ILE A 193 -16.00 -8.63 -4.65
CA ILE A 193 -16.90 -7.75 -5.42
C ILE A 193 -16.17 -6.80 -6.38
N HIS A 194 -14.83 -6.76 -6.38
CA HIS A 194 -14.06 -5.97 -7.33
C HIS A 194 -13.91 -6.69 -8.67
N GLY A 195 -13.82 -5.93 -9.76
CA GLY A 195 -13.40 -6.46 -11.06
C GLY A 195 -11.91 -6.85 -11.07
N ALA A 196 -11.52 -7.76 -11.95
CA ALA A 196 -10.15 -8.27 -12.08
C ALA A 196 -9.28 -7.38 -13.01
N GLN A 197 -9.27 -6.06 -12.78
CA GLN A 197 -8.63 -5.07 -13.64
C GLN A 197 -7.10 -5.20 -13.68
N CYS A 198 -6.50 -5.75 -12.62
CA CYS A 198 -5.05 -5.95 -12.53
C CYS A 198 -4.55 -7.28 -13.13
N ASP A 199 -5.35 -7.98 -13.95
CA ASP A 199 -4.93 -9.24 -14.59
C ASP A 199 -3.70 -9.06 -15.48
N PRO A 200 -3.53 -7.93 -16.21
CA PRO A 200 -2.28 -7.65 -16.94
C PRO A 200 -1.03 -7.58 -16.06
N ALA A 201 -1.17 -7.32 -14.76
CA ALA A 201 -0.07 -7.30 -13.78
C ALA A 201 0.14 -8.67 -13.10
N ALA A 202 -0.95 -9.41 -12.87
CA ALA A 202 -0.98 -10.68 -12.15
C ALA A 202 -1.88 -11.70 -12.89
N PRO A 203 -1.44 -12.22 -14.04
CA PRO A 203 -2.31 -12.96 -14.94
C PRO A 203 -2.62 -14.35 -14.37
N GLN A 204 -3.83 -14.83 -14.66
CA GLN A 204 -4.23 -16.19 -14.27
C GLN A 204 -3.30 -17.31 -14.79
N SER A 205 -2.51 -17.05 -15.84
CA SER A 205 -1.55 -18.01 -16.40
C SER A 205 -0.47 -18.44 -15.39
N ARG A 206 -0.22 -17.61 -14.37
CA ARG A 206 0.67 -17.96 -13.23
C ARG A 206 0.11 -19.10 -12.37
N PHE A 207 -1.18 -19.37 -12.48
CA PHE A 207 -1.88 -20.41 -11.72
C PHE A 207 -2.24 -21.63 -12.57
N SER A 208 -2.30 -21.49 -13.90
CA SER A 208 -2.65 -22.59 -14.82
C SER A 208 -1.53 -23.63 -14.98
N ALA A 209 -0.26 -23.28 -14.77
CA ALA A 209 0.86 -24.24 -14.87
C ALA A 209 0.91 -25.24 -13.69
N ALA A 210 0.36 -24.86 -12.54
CA ALA A 210 0.42 -25.68 -11.32
C ALA A 210 -0.50 -26.92 -11.36
N SER A 211 -1.50 -26.97 -12.25
CA SER A 211 -2.43 -28.10 -12.36
C SER A 211 -1.86 -29.33 -13.08
N ASN A 212 -0.75 -29.19 -13.81
CA ASN A 212 -0.14 -30.30 -14.56
C ASN A 212 1.01 -31.02 -13.82
N GLY A 213 1.38 -30.58 -12.60
CA GLY A 213 2.64 -30.97 -11.93
C GLY A 213 2.51 -31.87 -10.69
N LEU A 214 1.42 -32.61 -10.52
CA LEU A 214 1.10 -33.30 -9.26
C LEU A 214 1.96 -34.55 -8.91
N VAL A 215 3.01 -34.90 -9.66
CA VAL A 215 3.69 -36.21 -9.49
C VAL A 215 5.17 -36.17 -9.04
N SER A 216 5.87 -35.03 -8.96
CA SER A 216 7.34 -35.05 -8.70
C SER A 216 7.85 -34.45 -7.38
N ASN A 217 7.01 -33.78 -6.57
CA ASN A 217 7.50 -32.94 -5.47
C ASN A 217 7.89 -33.67 -4.16
N GLY A 218 7.83 -35.00 -4.12
CA GLY A 218 8.13 -35.78 -2.91
C GLY A 218 9.62 -35.92 -2.57
N VAL A 219 10.52 -35.76 -3.55
CA VAL A 219 11.96 -36.08 -3.37
C VAL A 219 12.81 -34.83 -3.07
N SER A 220 12.40 -33.64 -3.48
CA SER A 220 13.20 -32.40 -3.30
C SER A 220 13.16 -31.83 -1.87
N ARG A 221 12.19 -32.23 -1.03
CA ARG A 221 12.08 -31.71 0.36
C ARG A 221 13.13 -32.27 1.32
N LEU A 222 13.78 -33.38 0.98
CA LEU A 222 14.77 -34.04 1.84
C LEU A 222 16.19 -33.51 1.66
N THR A 223 16.50 -32.83 0.55
CA THR A 223 17.85 -32.32 0.26
C THR A 223 18.07 -30.86 0.68
N SER A 224 17.01 -30.07 0.89
CA SER A 224 17.13 -28.66 1.31
C SER A 224 17.29 -28.44 2.82
N ALA A 225 17.12 -29.48 3.64
CA ALA A 225 17.11 -29.37 5.11
C ALA A 225 18.50 -29.48 5.79
N LEU A 226 19.61 -29.36 5.06
CA LEU A 226 20.94 -29.75 5.59
C LEU A 226 22.10 -28.73 5.49
N PRO A 227 21.84 -27.41 5.40
CA PRO A 227 22.76 -26.50 6.10
C PRO A 227 22.02 -25.34 6.79
N SER A 228 21.33 -25.63 7.90
CA SER A 228 20.89 -24.61 8.88
C SER A 228 21.24 -25.05 10.30
N LEU A 229 22.50 -25.45 10.49
CA LEU A 229 23.06 -25.76 11.80
C LEU A 229 24.49 -25.24 11.92
N LEU A 230 24.77 -24.03 11.41
CA LEU A 230 26.01 -23.33 11.73
C LEU A 230 25.82 -21.81 11.84
N LEU A 231 25.95 -21.36 13.10
CA LEU A 231 26.46 -20.06 13.58
C LEU A 231 25.52 -18.84 13.65
N ASN A 232 25.00 -18.64 14.86
CA ASN A 232 24.84 -17.34 15.50
C ASN A 232 26.12 -16.48 15.34
N GLY A 233 25.94 -15.22 14.94
CA GLY A 233 26.98 -14.19 14.98
C GLY A 233 26.39 -12.81 14.75
N ASN A 234 26.61 -11.92 15.71
CA ASN A 234 26.15 -10.54 15.82
C ASN A 234 26.06 -9.72 14.52
N GLY A 235 25.07 -8.83 14.51
CA GLY A 235 24.77 -7.88 13.44
C GLY A 235 25.98 -7.06 12.96
N SER A 236 26.05 -6.93 11.64
CA SER A 236 26.84 -5.93 10.94
C SER A 236 25.89 -5.08 10.10
N VAL A 237 25.62 -3.88 10.59
CA VAL A 237 25.07 -2.77 9.81
C VAL A 237 26.21 -2.24 8.94
N ASN A 238 26.37 -2.80 7.75
CA ASN A 238 27.01 -2.22 6.55
C ASN A 238 27.38 -3.35 5.58
N GLY A 239 26.94 -3.20 4.32
CA GLY A 239 27.54 -3.91 3.19
C GLY A 239 26.56 -4.74 2.39
N LYS A 240 26.31 -4.31 1.14
CA LYS A 240 25.71 -5.09 0.04
C LYS A 240 26.33 -6.50 -0.04
N THR A 241 25.77 -7.48 0.67
CA THR A 241 26.26 -8.87 0.65
C THR A 241 25.14 -9.91 0.78
N ALA A 242 23.94 -9.60 0.30
CA ALA A 242 23.06 -10.65 -0.20
C ALA A 242 23.37 -10.82 -1.70
N GLN A 243 23.70 -12.03 -2.15
CA GLN A 243 23.70 -12.34 -3.58
C GLN A 243 22.32 -11.95 -4.13
N THR A 244 22.27 -10.96 -5.03
CA THR A 244 21.01 -10.40 -5.52
C THR A 244 20.35 -11.41 -6.45
N LEU A 245 19.18 -11.91 -6.07
CA LEU A 245 18.30 -12.58 -7.01
C LEU A 245 17.62 -11.51 -7.88
N GLY A 246 17.88 -11.54 -9.18
CA GLY A 246 17.27 -10.64 -10.15
C GLY A 246 17.89 -9.24 -10.23
N GLU A 247 17.40 -8.45 -11.20
CA GLU A 247 17.76 -7.03 -11.37
C GLU A 247 17.18 -6.17 -10.25
N SER A 248 17.74 -4.98 -10.01
CA SER A 248 17.19 -4.01 -9.05
C SER A 248 15.97 -3.28 -9.61
N ALA A 249 15.10 -2.77 -8.72
CA ALA A 249 13.94 -1.99 -9.15
C ALA A 249 14.32 -0.74 -9.96
N PHE A 250 15.39 -0.01 -9.59
CA PHE A 250 15.79 1.19 -10.32
C PHE A 250 16.42 0.88 -11.69
N THR A 251 17.11 -0.25 -11.85
CA THR A 251 17.54 -0.71 -13.20
C THR A 251 16.35 -0.98 -14.09
N ILE A 252 15.32 -1.66 -13.55
CA ILE A 252 14.07 -1.91 -14.27
C ILE A 252 13.37 -0.61 -14.65
N ILE A 253 13.25 0.34 -13.71
CA ILE A 253 12.63 1.65 -13.95
C ILE A 253 13.39 2.43 -15.03
N SER A 254 14.72 2.46 -14.96
CA SER A 254 15.58 3.06 -15.98
C SER A 254 15.30 2.50 -17.37
N ARG A 255 15.22 1.18 -17.49
CA ARG A 255 14.97 0.51 -18.76
C ARG A 255 13.57 0.77 -19.29
N LEU A 256 12.56 0.71 -18.43
CA LEU A 256 11.18 1.02 -18.81
C LEU A 256 11.03 2.47 -19.24
N LEU A 257 11.67 3.41 -18.54
CA LEU A 257 11.69 4.83 -18.90
C LEU A 257 12.28 5.07 -20.31
N ALA A 258 13.19 4.22 -20.77
CA ALA A 258 13.78 4.29 -22.11
C ALA A 258 12.99 3.51 -23.17
N ASP A 259 12.00 2.71 -22.78
CA ASP A 259 11.23 1.86 -23.69
C ASP A 259 10.01 2.62 -24.24
N PRO A 260 9.92 2.83 -25.58
CA PRO A 260 8.79 3.51 -26.20
C PRO A 260 7.42 2.91 -25.89
N VAL A 261 7.34 1.61 -25.57
CA VAL A 261 6.06 0.95 -25.22
C VAL A 261 5.45 1.52 -23.94
N THR A 262 6.26 2.17 -23.10
CA THR A 262 5.80 2.77 -21.84
C THR A 262 5.40 4.24 -21.99
N HIS A 263 5.58 4.86 -23.15
CA HIS A 263 5.15 6.24 -23.37
C HIS A 263 3.71 6.26 -23.89
N LEU A 264 2.78 6.66 -23.02
CA LEU A 264 1.37 6.75 -23.35
C LEU A 264 1.04 8.08 -24.02
N ASP A 265 0.32 8.01 -25.13
CA ASP A 265 -0.37 9.19 -25.67
C ASP A 265 -1.65 9.45 -24.85
N ALA A 266 -1.66 10.55 -24.10
CA ALA A 266 -2.80 11.01 -23.32
C ALA A 266 -3.89 11.70 -24.17
N GLY A 267 -3.62 11.95 -25.47
CA GLY A 267 -4.55 12.65 -26.35
C GLY A 267 -4.64 14.16 -26.08
N GLY A 268 -3.69 14.71 -25.32
CA GLY A 268 -3.62 16.12 -24.92
C GLY A 268 -3.67 16.34 -23.41
N PRO A 269 -3.68 17.61 -22.95
CA PRO A 269 -3.75 17.95 -21.53
C PRO A 269 -5.07 17.48 -20.91
N ILE A 270 -5.00 16.91 -19.71
CA ILE A 270 -6.19 16.58 -18.93
C ILE A 270 -6.74 17.86 -18.29
N GLU A 271 -7.86 18.35 -18.81
CA GLU A 271 -8.58 19.47 -18.18
C GLU A 271 -9.08 19.06 -16.80
N VAL A 272 -8.60 19.74 -15.75
CA VAL A 272 -8.99 19.47 -14.36
C VAL A 272 -9.87 20.54 -13.72
N GLU A 273 -9.89 21.75 -14.29
CA GLU A 273 -10.59 22.88 -13.70
C GLU A 273 -12.11 22.65 -13.68
N GLY A 274 -12.74 22.97 -12.55
CA GLY A 274 -14.19 22.84 -12.35
C GLY A 274 -14.72 21.41 -12.21
N LYS A 275 -13.89 20.37 -12.34
CA LYS A 275 -14.31 18.97 -12.23
C LYS A 275 -14.23 18.47 -10.78
N THR A 276 -15.21 17.65 -10.42
CA THR A 276 -15.21 16.89 -9.17
C THR A 276 -14.19 15.75 -9.22
N PRO A 277 -13.68 15.27 -8.06
CA PRO A 277 -12.82 14.08 -8.03
C PRO A 277 -13.43 12.88 -8.77
N GLN A 278 -14.75 12.70 -8.66
CA GLN A 278 -15.50 11.65 -9.35
C GLN A 278 -15.36 11.73 -10.88
N GLU A 279 -15.46 12.93 -11.44
CA GLU A 279 -15.33 13.16 -12.88
C GLU A 279 -13.88 12.97 -13.35
N LEU A 280 -12.92 13.37 -12.52
CA LEU A 280 -11.49 13.23 -12.80
C LEU A 280 -11.04 11.77 -12.83
N GLU A 281 -11.54 10.94 -11.91
CA GLU A 281 -11.30 9.50 -11.92
C GLU A 281 -11.86 8.85 -13.20
N HIS A 282 -13.05 9.26 -13.65
CA HIS A 282 -13.64 8.75 -14.89
C HIS A 282 -12.79 9.07 -16.14
N ILE A 283 -12.05 10.17 -16.12
CA ILE A 283 -11.12 10.55 -17.19
C ILE A 283 -9.79 9.79 -17.05
N THR A 284 -9.32 9.59 -15.82
CA THR A 284 -7.98 9.11 -15.54
C THR A 284 -7.86 7.59 -15.54
N ILE A 285 -8.86 6.86 -15.02
CA ILE A 285 -8.86 5.39 -14.96
C ILE A 285 -8.67 4.78 -16.37
N PRO A 286 -9.33 5.25 -17.44
CA PRO A 286 -9.09 4.74 -18.79
C PRO A 286 -7.63 4.86 -19.26
N LEU A 287 -6.90 5.92 -18.87
CA LEU A 287 -5.48 6.08 -19.22
C LEU A 287 -4.61 5.08 -18.48
N ILE A 288 -4.91 4.82 -17.20
CA ILE A 288 -4.25 3.76 -16.43
C ILE A 288 -4.53 2.41 -17.08
N MET A 289 -5.78 2.12 -17.44
CA MET A 289 -6.12 0.85 -18.11
C MET A 289 -5.45 0.71 -19.48
N LYS A 290 -5.28 1.80 -20.23
CA LYS A 290 -4.50 1.81 -21.46
C LYS A 290 -3.04 1.39 -21.20
N ALA A 291 -2.44 1.84 -20.11
CA ALA A 291 -1.11 1.38 -19.67
C ALA A 291 -1.05 -0.12 -19.43
N PHE A 292 -2.06 -0.65 -18.72
CA PHE A 292 -2.16 -2.07 -18.41
C PHE A 292 -2.24 -2.92 -19.68
N THR A 293 -3.02 -2.48 -20.67
CA THR A 293 -3.11 -3.16 -21.97
C THR A 293 -1.84 -3.00 -22.80
N GLN A 294 -1.28 -1.79 -22.88
CA GLN A 294 -0.15 -1.49 -23.77
C GLN A 294 1.19 -2.06 -23.26
N ALA A 295 1.48 -1.90 -21.97
CA ALA A 295 2.76 -2.22 -21.37
C ALA A 295 2.73 -3.45 -20.45
N GLY A 296 1.57 -4.08 -20.25
CA GLY A 296 1.39 -5.20 -19.31
C GLY A 296 2.39 -6.34 -19.51
N ASP A 297 2.57 -6.80 -20.76
CA ASP A 297 3.50 -7.89 -21.07
C ASP A 297 4.96 -7.52 -20.80
N THR A 298 5.36 -6.31 -21.16
CA THR A 298 6.72 -5.79 -20.93
C THR A 298 6.99 -5.65 -19.43
N VAL A 299 6.05 -5.08 -18.68
CA VAL A 299 6.18 -4.91 -17.23
C VAL A 299 6.25 -6.26 -16.52
N ARG A 300 5.44 -7.25 -16.89
CA ARG A 300 5.52 -8.57 -16.25
C ARG A 300 6.87 -9.25 -16.45
N LYS A 301 7.42 -9.19 -17.67
CA LYS A 301 8.77 -9.71 -17.94
C LYS A 301 9.81 -8.99 -17.08
N ALA A 302 9.73 -7.67 -17.00
CA ALA A 302 10.60 -6.87 -16.15
C ALA A 302 10.47 -7.22 -14.66
N ALA A 303 9.24 -7.47 -14.17
CA ALA A 303 9.00 -7.90 -12.80
C ALA A 303 9.54 -9.31 -12.52
N ASP A 304 9.46 -10.22 -13.50
CA ASP A 304 10.03 -11.58 -13.39
C ASP A 304 11.56 -11.56 -13.40
N GLU A 305 12.18 -10.61 -14.09
CA GLU A 305 13.63 -10.35 -14.02
C GLU A 305 14.05 -9.72 -12.69
N TRP A 306 13.18 -8.92 -12.08
CA TRP A 306 13.38 -8.29 -10.77
C TRP A 306 13.28 -9.29 -9.60
N LEU A 307 12.20 -10.07 -9.58
CA LEU A 307 11.93 -11.10 -8.58
C LEU A 307 11.28 -12.31 -9.25
N PRO A 308 12.08 -13.29 -9.70
CA PRO A 308 11.57 -14.48 -10.38
C PRO A 308 10.57 -15.26 -9.53
N VAL A 309 9.37 -15.49 -10.07
CA VAL A 309 8.32 -16.29 -9.40
C VAL A 309 8.44 -17.79 -9.62
N GLU A 310 9.30 -18.20 -10.55
CA GLU A 310 9.69 -19.59 -10.82
C GLU A 310 11.11 -19.87 -10.33
N GLY A 311 11.45 -21.16 -10.15
CA GLY A 311 12.76 -21.56 -9.64
C GLY A 311 12.91 -21.45 -8.11
N PRO A 312 14.16 -21.51 -7.60
CA PRO A 312 14.45 -21.54 -6.17
C PRO A 312 13.81 -20.39 -5.41
N GLU A 313 13.29 -20.67 -4.21
CA GLU A 313 12.76 -19.63 -3.34
C GLU A 313 13.88 -18.70 -2.86
N PRO A 314 13.63 -17.37 -2.78
CA PRO A 314 14.61 -16.43 -2.22
C PRO A 314 14.76 -16.65 -0.72
N SER A 315 15.88 -16.17 -0.15
CA SER A 315 16.01 -16.03 1.30
C SER A 315 15.13 -14.89 1.82
N GLU A 316 14.90 -14.86 3.14
CA GLU A 316 14.21 -13.75 3.80
C GLU A 316 14.92 -12.40 3.55
N ASP A 317 16.25 -12.38 3.57
CA ASP A 317 17.04 -11.16 3.31
C ASP A 317 16.83 -10.63 1.89
N ILE A 318 16.78 -11.52 0.90
CA ILE A 318 16.52 -11.14 -0.50
C ILE A 318 15.09 -10.59 -0.63
N LEU A 319 14.09 -11.28 -0.07
CA LEU A 319 12.71 -10.82 -0.14
C LEU A 319 12.52 -9.46 0.55
N ASN A 320 13.13 -9.27 1.71
CA ASN A 320 13.10 -8.00 2.45
C ASN A 320 13.80 -6.87 1.68
N HIS A 321 14.93 -7.16 1.02
CA HIS A 321 15.59 -6.18 0.17
C HIS A 321 14.74 -5.78 -1.04
N LYS A 322 14.06 -6.73 -1.69
CA LYS A 322 13.11 -6.45 -2.77
C LYS A 322 11.91 -5.63 -2.28
N MET A 323 11.40 -5.91 -1.09
CA MET A 323 10.38 -5.08 -0.46
C MET A 323 10.90 -3.64 -0.19
N GLU A 324 12.16 -3.47 0.24
CA GLU A 324 12.76 -2.14 0.37
C GLU A 324 12.84 -1.43 -0.98
N GLU A 325 13.40 -2.06 -2.02
CA GLU A 325 13.48 -1.51 -3.38
C GLU A 325 12.11 -1.01 -3.88
N MET A 326 11.05 -1.80 -3.67
CA MET A 326 9.66 -1.45 -3.99
C MET A 326 9.18 -0.17 -3.28
N ILE A 327 9.37 -0.12 -1.96
CA ILE A 327 8.92 1.00 -1.13
C ILE A 327 9.59 2.30 -1.59
N TRP A 328 10.88 2.24 -1.87
CA TRP A 328 11.64 3.37 -2.38
C TRP A 328 11.20 3.80 -3.78
N ALA A 329 10.91 2.85 -4.68
CA ALA A 329 10.36 3.15 -5.99
C ALA A 329 9.00 3.88 -5.89
N ASN A 330 8.08 3.38 -5.07
CA ASN A 330 6.76 4.00 -4.90
C ASN A 330 6.84 5.41 -4.31
N VAL A 331 7.72 5.62 -3.32
CA VAL A 331 7.95 6.96 -2.75
C VAL A 331 8.61 7.88 -3.77
N ALA A 332 9.53 7.38 -4.61
CA ALA A 332 10.12 8.17 -5.69
C ALA A 332 9.10 8.57 -6.76
N PHE A 333 8.21 7.66 -7.18
CA PHE A 333 7.11 7.96 -8.11
C PHE A 333 6.17 9.02 -7.57
N TYR A 334 5.89 9.01 -6.26
CA TYR A 334 5.05 10.04 -5.65
C TYR A 334 5.80 11.38 -5.48
N ALA A 335 6.95 11.36 -4.82
CA ALA A 335 7.62 12.56 -4.36
C ALA A 335 8.45 13.25 -5.45
N ILE A 336 9.27 12.49 -6.18
CA ILE A 336 10.20 13.06 -7.17
C ILE A 336 9.42 13.47 -8.41
N CYS A 337 8.55 12.60 -8.93
CA CYS A 337 7.73 12.95 -10.11
C CYS A 337 6.67 14.02 -9.78
N GLY A 338 6.18 14.04 -8.53
CA GLY A 338 5.27 15.05 -8.01
C GLY A 338 5.85 16.46 -7.94
N TRP A 339 7.17 16.59 -7.95
CA TRP A 339 7.84 17.86 -7.75
C TRP A 339 8.39 18.43 -9.06
N LYS A 340 8.14 19.72 -9.27
CA LYS A 340 8.77 20.52 -10.32
C LYS A 340 9.17 21.86 -9.73
N LYS A 341 10.27 22.41 -10.23
CA LYS A 341 10.74 23.74 -9.82
C LYS A 341 9.68 24.78 -10.17
N ASP A 342 9.40 25.68 -9.24
CA ASP A 342 8.48 26.82 -9.41
C ASP A 342 7.00 26.44 -9.67
N GLU A 343 6.62 25.18 -9.51
CA GLU A 343 5.23 24.70 -9.55
C GLU A 343 4.78 24.19 -8.16
N PRO A 344 3.48 24.29 -7.83
CA PRO A 344 2.93 23.58 -6.68
C PRO A 344 3.19 22.08 -6.79
N PHE A 345 3.52 21.45 -5.66
CA PHE A 345 3.71 20.00 -5.60
C PHE A 345 2.45 19.27 -6.09
N ASN A 346 2.61 18.40 -7.08
CA ASN A 346 1.56 17.54 -7.61
C ASN A 346 1.40 16.35 -6.66
N ALA A 347 0.52 16.48 -5.66
CA ALA A 347 0.17 15.37 -4.76
C ALA A 347 -0.76 14.41 -5.50
N ASP A 348 -0.20 13.61 -6.40
CA ASP A 348 -0.97 12.72 -7.27
C ASP A 348 -1.74 11.68 -6.46
N PHE A 349 -3.07 11.71 -6.61
CA PHE A 349 -3.99 10.85 -5.87
C PHE A 349 -3.68 9.36 -6.08
N PHE A 350 -3.27 8.96 -7.29
CA PHE A 350 -3.02 7.56 -7.62
C PHE A 350 -1.66 7.09 -7.11
N MET A 351 -0.61 7.90 -7.22
CA MET A 351 0.72 7.54 -6.71
C MET A 351 0.77 7.50 -5.18
N MET A 352 0.01 8.35 -4.48
CA MET A 352 -0.12 8.24 -3.02
C MET A 352 -0.72 6.90 -2.58
N HIS A 353 -1.66 6.32 -3.35
CA HIS A 353 -2.20 5.00 -3.05
C HIS A 353 -1.09 3.92 -3.04
N LEU A 354 -0.12 3.99 -3.96
CA LEU A 354 1.03 3.07 -3.97
C LEU A 354 1.92 3.19 -2.72
N VAL A 355 2.05 4.40 -2.16
CA VAL A 355 2.81 4.66 -0.92
C VAL A 355 2.04 4.14 0.29
N THR A 356 0.74 4.42 0.35
CA THR A 356 -0.11 4.01 1.49
C THR A 356 -0.35 2.51 1.54
N SER A 357 -0.50 1.84 0.39
CA SER A 357 -0.61 0.38 0.34
C SER A 357 0.72 -0.31 0.64
N ALA A 358 1.86 0.26 0.23
CA ALA A 358 3.17 -0.34 0.47
C ALA A 358 3.47 -0.50 1.97
N LEU A 359 2.81 0.29 2.82
CA LEU A 359 2.88 0.20 4.28
C LEU A 359 2.53 -1.19 4.82
N PHE A 360 1.66 -1.93 4.12
CA PHE A 360 1.18 -3.25 4.54
C PHE A 360 1.97 -4.41 3.95
N LEU A 361 2.94 -4.17 3.06
CA LEU A 361 3.81 -5.23 2.53
C LEU A 361 4.49 -6.03 3.64
N PRO A 362 5.08 -5.42 4.70
CA PRO A 362 5.67 -6.19 5.79
C PRO A 362 4.67 -7.12 6.49
N SER A 363 3.41 -6.73 6.60
CA SER A 363 2.36 -7.53 7.22
C SER A 363 2.03 -8.77 6.39
N PHE A 364 1.86 -8.62 5.08
CA PHE A 364 1.60 -9.76 4.19
C PHE A 364 2.83 -10.64 3.96
N LEU A 365 4.02 -10.06 3.93
CA LEU A 365 5.28 -10.76 3.67
C LEU A 365 5.91 -11.36 4.94
N ALA A 366 5.23 -11.25 6.08
CA ALA A 366 5.64 -11.92 7.30
C ALA A 366 5.59 -13.46 7.13
N PRO A 367 6.65 -14.20 7.55
CA PRO A 367 6.66 -15.67 7.48
C PRO A 367 5.52 -16.35 8.24
N SER A 368 4.96 -15.67 9.25
CA SER A 368 3.80 -16.14 10.02
C SER A 368 2.46 -15.97 9.30
N VAL A 369 2.42 -15.20 8.21
CA VAL A 369 1.17 -14.87 7.49
C VAL A 369 1.06 -15.63 6.18
N LEU A 370 2.13 -15.68 5.36
CA LEU A 370 2.12 -16.38 4.07
C LEU A 370 3.38 -17.24 3.88
N PRO A 371 3.28 -18.39 3.19
CA PRO A 371 4.46 -19.16 2.81
C PRO A 371 5.31 -18.41 1.78
N MET A 372 6.61 -18.71 1.70
CA MET A 372 7.58 -17.97 0.86
C MET A 372 7.15 -17.87 -0.61
N LYS A 373 6.67 -18.96 -1.21
CA LYS A 373 6.12 -18.96 -2.57
C LYS A 373 5.02 -17.90 -2.78
N SER A 374 4.07 -17.81 -1.86
CA SER A 374 2.92 -16.91 -1.92
C SER A 374 3.36 -15.46 -1.68
N ARG A 375 4.29 -15.23 -0.74
CA ARG A 375 4.92 -13.93 -0.49
C ARG A 375 5.65 -13.39 -1.71
N ARG A 376 6.48 -14.22 -2.34
CA ARG A 376 7.21 -13.89 -3.57
C ARG A 376 6.27 -13.52 -4.71
N LEU A 377 5.22 -14.33 -4.92
CA LEU A 377 4.23 -14.08 -5.96
C LEU A 377 3.49 -12.75 -5.74
N LEU A 378 3.05 -12.50 -4.50
CA LEU A 378 2.36 -11.27 -4.14
C LEU A 378 3.26 -10.03 -4.35
N LEU A 379 4.52 -10.07 -3.91
CA LEU A 379 5.45 -8.94 -4.07
C LEU A 379 5.75 -8.65 -5.55
N ASN A 380 5.97 -9.69 -6.36
CA ASN A 380 6.16 -9.52 -7.81
C ASN A 380 4.90 -8.93 -8.47
N ALA A 381 3.71 -9.46 -8.17
CA ALA A 381 2.45 -8.93 -8.71
C ALA A 381 2.21 -7.46 -8.30
N TYR A 382 2.49 -7.11 -7.06
CA TYR A 382 2.42 -5.75 -6.55
C TYR A 382 3.40 -4.80 -7.28
N PHE A 383 4.58 -5.29 -7.68
CA PHE A 383 5.55 -4.50 -8.45
C PHE A 383 5.03 -4.18 -9.82
N SER A 384 4.47 -5.18 -10.51
CA SER A 384 3.85 -4.99 -11.81
C SER A 384 2.72 -3.95 -11.75
N VAL A 385 1.89 -3.97 -10.70
CA VAL A 385 0.84 -2.96 -10.49
C VAL A 385 1.45 -1.57 -10.27
N SER A 386 2.49 -1.46 -9.45
CA SER A 386 3.16 -0.18 -9.16
C SER A 386 3.78 0.43 -10.42
N LEU A 387 4.48 -0.37 -11.23
CA LEU A 387 5.07 0.06 -12.50
C LEU A 387 3.99 0.45 -13.53
N LEU A 388 2.93 -0.34 -13.69
CA LEU A 388 1.86 -0.02 -14.64
C LEU A 388 1.05 1.20 -14.21
N ALA A 389 0.86 1.42 -12.91
CA ALA A 389 0.26 2.63 -12.39
C ALA A 389 1.14 3.85 -12.74
N TRP A 390 2.45 3.80 -12.47
CA TRP A 390 3.40 4.86 -12.85
C TRP A 390 3.38 5.16 -14.36
N ILE A 391 3.40 4.12 -15.19
CA ILE A 391 3.27 4.25 -16.66
C ILE A 391 1.94 4.92 -17.01
N GLY A 392 0.84 4.49 -16.38
CA GLY A 392 -0.50 5.06 -16.51
C GLY A 392 -0.63 6.52 -16.07
N ARG A 393 0.36 7.09 -15.38
CA ARG A 393 0.43 8.52 -15.07
C ARG A 393 1.30 9.33 -16.03
N GLY A 394 1.88 8.70 -17.06
CA GLY A 394 2.69 9.37 -18.08
C GLY A 394 4.18 9.05 -18.04
N THR A 395 4.60 8.05 -17.27
CA THR A 395 6.01 7.61 -17.18
C THR A 395 6.98 8.77 -16.91
N PRO A 396 6.71 9.64 -15.91
CA PRO A 396 7.60 10.75 -15.61
C PRO A 396 8.99 10.26 -15.20
N GLY A 397 10.02 10.95 -15.67
CA GLY A 397 11.40 10.69 -15.27
C GLY A 397 11.67 11.02 -13.80
N LEU A 398 12.67 10.35 -13.22
CA LEU A 398 13.13 10.60 -11.85
C LEU A 398 14.23 11.68 -11.86
N ALA A 399 13.85 12.94 -11.68
CA ALA A 399 14.78 14.06 -11.56
C ALA A 399 15.40 14.13 -10.13
N VAL A 400 16.11 13.08 -9.71
CA VAL A 400 16.56 12.89 -8.32
C VAL A 400 17.37 14.09 -7.82
N ARG A 401 18.45 14.47 -8.50
CA ARG A 401 19.29 15.61 -8.09
C ARG A 401 18.49 16.90 -7.95
N ASP A 402 17.60 17.18 -8.89
CA ASP A 402 16.83 18.43 -8.91
C ASP A 402 15.85 18.46 -7.72
N PHE A 403 15.15 17.36 -7.45
CA PHE A 403 14.29 17.22 -6.28
C PHE A 403 15.05 17.46 -4.96
N PHE A 404 16.21 16.81 -4.79
CA PHE A 404 16.98 16.91 -3.55
C PHE A 404 17.62 18.30 -3.34
N SER A 405 17.99 18.97 -4.42
CA SER A 405 18.52 20.34 -4.37
C SER A 405 17.42 21.41 -4.22
N GLY A 406 16.22 21.13 -4.73
CA GLY A 406 15.10 22.07 -4.75
C GLY A 406 14.09 21.95 -3.60
N THR A 407 14.26 20.98 -2.69
CA THR A 407 13.36 20.78 -1.55
C THR A 407 14.08 20.99 -0.21
N ASP A 408 13.32 21.21 0.87
CA ASP A 408 13.85 21.21 2.25
C ASP A 408 13.43 19.91 2.97
N LYS A 409 14.39 19.27 3.64
CA LYS A 409 14.16 18.08 4.49
C LYS A 409 13.64 18.44 5.89
N HIS A 410 13.60 19.73 6.24
CA HIS A 410 13.13 20.26 7.51
C HIS A 410 11.94 21.21 7.33
N MET A 411 10.97 20.79 6.52
CA MET A 411 9.74 21.55 6.30
C MET A 411 8.83 21.49 7.54
N VAL A 412 8.32 22.64 7.96
CA VAL A 412 7.52 22.80 9.18
C VAL A 412 6.31 23.69 8.91
N PRO A 413 5.23 23.57 9.70
CA PRO A 413 4.09 24.46 9.58
C PRO A 413 4.51 25.93 9.68
N PRO A 414 3.95 26.84 8.85
CA PRO A 414 4.20 28.27 8.98
C PRO A 414 3.49 28.83 10.22
N GLY A 415 4.04 29.87 10.86
CA GLY A 415 3.32 30.53 11.95
C GLY A 415 4.21 31.05 13.08
N PRO A 416 3.57 31.54 14.16
CA PRO A 416 4.28 32.02 15.34
C PRO A 416 5.14 30.91 15.92
N LYS A 417 6.43 31.19 16.07
CA LYS A 417 7.37 30.31 16.74
C LYS A 417 7.25 30.50 18.24
N PHE A 418 7.38 29.43 19.01
CA PHE A 418 7.47 29.55 20.46
C PHE A 418 8.80 30.22 20.82
N GLU A 419 8.81 31.07 21.84
CA GLU A 419 10.06 31.61 22.37
C GLU A 419 10.68 30.57 23.31
N PRO A 420 11.80 29.93 22.93
CA PRO A 420 12.43 28.93 23.78
C PRO A 420 13.05 29.60 25.01
N HIS A 421 12.99 28.95 26.17
CA HIS A 421 13.69 29.41 27.37
C HIS A 421 15.20 29.56 27.09
N ALA A 422 15.89 30.47 27.78
CA ALA A 422 17.32 30.71 27.58
C ALA A 422 18.22 29.47 27.80
N GLU A 423 17.70 28.46 28.50
CA GLU A 423 18.38 27.19 28.74
C GLU A 423 18.04 26.09 27.72
N ALA A 424 17.11 26.34 26.79
CA ALA A 424 16.71 25.38 25.76
C ALA A 424 17.88 25.05 24.82
N LEU A 425 17.98 23.78 24.42
CA LEU A 425 19.05 23.29 23.56
C LEU A 425 18.65 23.29 22.08
N PRO A 426 19.60 23.57 21.17
CA PRO A 426 20.90 24.19 21.44
C PRO A 426 20.74 25.71 21.63
N ARG A 427 21.50 26.31 22.56
CA ARG A 427 21.34 27.73 22.95
C ARG A 427 21.40 28.74 21.81
N ASN A 428 22.13 28.41 20.74
CA ASN A 428 22.43 29.32 19.63
C ASN A 428 21.81 28.87 18.29
N ASP A 429 20.80 27.98 18.29
CA ASP A 429 20.05 27.63 17.08
C ASP A 429 18.53 27.68 17.33
N PRO A 430 17.92 28.86 17.14
CA PRO A 430 16.48 29.03 17.29
C PRO A 430 15.64 28.16 16.33
N LYS A 431 16.20 27.72 15.18
CA LYS A 431 15.50 26.84 14.25
C LYS A 431 15.39 25.44 14.84
N LEU A 432 16.49 24.90 15.37
CA LEU A 432 16.49 23.59 16.05
C LEU A 432 15.72 23.62 17.38
N GLN A 433 15.76 24.72 18.13
CA GLN A 433 14.98 24.85 19.36
C GLN A 433 13.46 24.81 19.10
N ASN A 434 12.99 25.37 17.97
CA ASN A 434 11.57 25.33 17.60
C ASN A 434 11.16 24.02 16.93
N THR A 435 12.10 23.32 16.30
CA THR A 435 11.80 22.08 15.57
C THR A 435 12.97 21.11 15.66
N ALA A 436 13.10 20.45 16.82
CA ALA A 436 14.11 19.43 17.04
C ALA A 436 13.87 18.15 16.21
N ASN A 437 12.61 17.87 15.87
CA ASN A 437 12.22 16.74 15.04
C ASN A 437 11.13 17.20 14.06
N VAL A 438 11.39 17.03 12.76
CA VAL A 438 10.47 17.44 11.68
C VAL A 438 9.16 16.65 11.68
N TRP A 439 9.16 15.41 12.17
CA TRP A 439 7.99 14.55 12.16
C TRP A 439 6.93 14.96 13.19
N LEU A 440 7.35 15.49 14.35
CA LEU A 440 6.40 15.87 15.40
C LEU A 440 5.35 16.89 14.93
N PRO A 441 5.72 18.04 14.34
CA PRO A 441 4.73 18.98 13.84
C PRO A 441 3.95 18.45 12.63
N ILE A 442 4.56 17.64 11.75
CA ILE A 442 3.86 17.01 10.61
C ILE A 442 2.75 16.08 11.11
N LEU A 443 3.06 15.19 12.04
CA LEU A 443 2.10 14.23 12.58
C LEU A 443 1.04 14.93 13.44
N GLN A 444 1.43 15.98 14.19
CA GLN A 444 0.47 16.80 14.92
C GLN A 444 -0.55 17.48 13.99
N ALA A 445 -0.11 18.00 12.85
CA ALA A 445 -1.00 18.57 11.85
C ALA A 445 -1.87 17.50 11.17
N THR A 446 -1.30 16.33 10.94
CA THR A 446 -1.99 15.18 10.34
C THR A 446 -3.16 14.70 11.20
N LEU A 447 -2.98 14.59 12.52
CA LEU A 447 -3.97 14.01 13.43
C LEU A 447 -5.33 14.72 13.39
N ILE A 448 -5.33 16.04 13.20
CA ILE A 448 -6.56 16.85 13.21
C ILE A 448 -7.11 17.12 11.80
N HIS A 449 -6.41 16.66 10.76
CA HIS A 449 -6.78 16.95 9.39
C HIS A 449 -7.93 16.03 8.94
N PRO A 450 -9.01 16.55 8.31
CA PRO A 450 -10.20 15.77 7.98
C PRO A 450 -9.98 14.81 6.81
N ASP A 451 -9.03 15.09 5.92
CA ASP A 451 -8.71 14.22 4.78
C ASP A 451 -8.14 12.87 5.24
N GLU A 452 -8.91 11.82 4.97
CA GLU A 452 -8.61 10.43 5.32
C GLU A 452 -7.41 9.84 4.57
N HIS A 453 -6.97 10.46 3.48
CA HIS A 453 -5.79 10.02 2.73
C HIS A 453 -4.49 10.59 3.32
N LEU A 454 -4.54 11.80 3.90
CA LEU A 454 -3.38 12.44 4.50
C LEU A 454 -2.81 11.61 5.64
N CYS A 455 -3.66 11.15 6.57
CA CYS A 455 -3.20 10.34 7.69
C CYS A 455 -2.58 9.01 7.25
N LYS A 456 -3.12 8.37 6.20
CA LYS A 456 -2.55 7.16 5.61
C LYS A 456 -1.13 7.40 5.09
N ILE A 457 -0.91 8.44 4.28
CA ILE A 457 0.40 8.66 3.66
C ILE A 457 1.43 9.15 4.68
N GLN A 458 1.05 10.03 5.60
CA GLN A 458 1.98 10.55 6.60
C GLN A 458 2.43 9.46 7.57
N ARG A 459 1.50 8.57 7.95
CA ARG A 459 1.82 7.33 8.67
C ARG A 459 2.82 6.46 7.90
N ALA A 460 2.60 6.27 6.60
CA ALA A 460 3.49 5.45 5.78
C ALA A 460 4.91 6.04 5.67
N LEU A 461 5.00 7.32 5.34
CA LEU A 461 6.28 8.02 5.20
C LEU A 461 7.04 8.09 6.53
N ALA A 462 6.36 8.31 7.66
CA ALA A 462 6.98 8.32 8.98
C ALA A 462 7.57 6.93 9.32
N HIS A 463 6.84 5.85 9.03
CA HIS A 463 7.35 4.49 9.22
C HIS A 463 8.57 4.21 8.34
N PHE A 464 8.50 4.52 7.04
CA PHE A 464 9.62 4.30 6.13
C PHE A 464 10.84 5.12 6.51
N ALA A 465 10.65 6.34 7.03
CA ALA A 465 11.74 7.13 7.60
C ALA A 465 12.37 6.48 8.84
N ALA A 466 11.59 5.80 9.68
CA ALA A 466 12.11 5.10 10.86
C ALA A 466 13.03 3.93 10.48
N ILE A 467 12.67 3.15 9.45
CA ILE A 467 13.42 1.94 9.06
C ILE A 467 14.47 2.17 7.95
N TYR A 468 14.26 3.16 7.08
CA TYR A 468 15.12 3.44 5.92
C TYR A 468 15.68 4.88 5.91
N GLY A 469 15.34 5.74 6.86
CA GLY A 469 15.80 7.13 6.88
C GLY A 469 17.31 7.32 7.07
N GLN A 470 18.02 6.28 7.53
CA GLN A 470 19.48 6.28 7.70
C GLN A 470 20.24 5.81 6.44
N ARG A 471 19.56 5.47 5.34
CA ARG A 471 20.24 5.13 4.09
C ARG A 471 20.99 6.36 3.55
N PRO A 472 22.33 6.32 3.43
CA PRO A 472 23.11 7.46 2.98
C PRO A 472 23.04 7.61 1.47
N LYS A 473 23.46 8.78 0.97
CA LYS A 473 23.77 8.98 -0.45
C LYS A 473 24.71 7.88 -0.96
N GLY A 474 24.49 7.44 -2.18
CA GLY A 474 25.23 6.35 -2.83
C GLY A 474 24.73 4.94 -2.48
N TYR A 475 23.77 4.79 -1.57
CA TYR A 475 23.19 3.47 -1.25
C TYR A 475 22.56 2.82 -2.50
N TRP A 476 21.79 3.60 -3.26
CA TRP A 476 21.13 3.20 -4.50
C TRP A 476 22.00 3.34 -5.76
N LYS A 477 23.30 3.62 -5.61
CA LYS A 477 24.20 3.68 -6.75
C LYS A 477 24.40 2.29 -7.33
N GLU A 478 24.08 2.13 -8.60
CA GLU A 478 24.23 0.89 -9.36
C GLU A 478 24.42 1.15 -10.86
N PRO A 479 24.97 0.18 -11.62
CA PRO A 479 25.07 0.30 -13.07
C PRO A 479 23.70 0.32 -13.75
N GLY A 480 23.57 1.02 -14.88
CA GLY A 480 22.35 0.98 -15.69
C GLY A 480 21.26 1.97 -15.27
N THR A 481 21.52 2.85 -14.30
CA THR A 481 20.58 3.88 -13.80
C THR A 481 20.97 5.30 -14.23
N ASP A 482 21.76 5.44 -15.29
CA ASP A 482 22.33 6.73 -15.71
C ASP A 482 21.27 7.76 -16.13
N ASN A 483 20.09 7.32 -16.56
CA ASN A 483 18.96 8.18 -16.95
C ASN A 483 18.05 8.59 -15.78
N LEU A 484 18.35 8.17 -14.54
CA LEU A 484 17.53 8.47 -13.35
C LEU A 484 18.00 9.71 -12.58
N GLY A 485 18.52 10.72 -13.28
CA GLY A 485 18.81 12.04 -12.70
C GLY A 485 19.78 12.00 -11.51
N CYS A 486 20.77 11.11 -11.56
CA CYS A 486 21.78 10.85 -10.50
C CYS A 486 21.20 10.22 -9.25
N ILE A 487 20.80 8.94 -9.39
CA ILE A 487 20.23 8.11 -8.33
C ILE A 487 21.12 8.01 -7.09
N GLU A 488 22.43 8.24 -7.18
CA GLU A 488 23.34 8.28 -6.05
C GLU A 488 23.05 9.40 -5.06
N GLU A 489 22.30 10.44 -5.45
CA GLU A 489 21.85 11.51 -4.55
C GLU A 489 20.64 11.11 -3.70
N LEU A 490 19.95 10.01 -4.05
CA LEU A 490 18.80 9.50 -3.31
C LEU A 490 19.24 8.99 -1.93
N ASP A 491 18.76 9.65 -0.88
CA ASP A 491 19.00 9.29 0.52
C ASP A 491 17.69 9.24 1.34
N GLY A 492 17.81 8.79 2.59
CA GLY A 492 16.67 8.58 3.50
C GLY A 492 15.87 9.84 3.83
N THR A 493 16.34 11.03 3.45
CA THR A 493 15.58 12.28 3.66
C THR A 493 14.42 12.44 2.69
N ILE A 494 14.30 11.60 1.64
CA ILE A 494 13.16 11.60 0.72
C ILE A 494 11.81 11.50 1.47
N PHE A 495 11.73 10.68 2.52
CA PHE A 495 10.48 10.47 3.25
C PHE A 495 10.00 11.75 3.96
N ALA A 496 10.92 12.46 4.62
CA ALA A 496 10.59 13.72 5.30
C ALA A 496 10.28 14.85 4.30
N ARG A 497 10.98 14.89 3.16
CA ARG A 497 10.71 15.84 2.06
C ARG A 497 9.32 15.61 1.47
N ALA A 498 8.99 14.36 1.15
CA ALA A 498 7.67 13.97 0.66
C ALA A 498 6.58 14.36 1.66
N ALA A 499 6.77 14.01 2.94
CA ALA A 499 5.82 14.32 4.01
C ALA A 499 5.55 15.82 4.15
N GLY A 500 6.60 16.63 4.13
CA GLY A 500 6.50 18.09 4.17
C GLY A 500 5.75 18.66 2.96
N LEU A 501 6.13 18.24 1.74
CA LEU A 501 5.49 18.68 0.51
C LEU A 501 4.01 18.30 0.47
N THR A 502 3.65 17.09 0.92
CA THR A 502 2.25 16.66 1.04
C THR A 502 1.48 17.52 2.04
N ALA A 503 2.04 17.78 3.22
CA ALA A 503 1.41 18.62 4.23
C ALA A 503 1.21 20.06 3.73
N GLN A 504 2.20 20.62 3.04
CA GLN A 504 2.07 21.94 2.43
C GLN A 504 1.05 21.97 1.28
N ARG A 505 0.94 20.89 0.50
CA ARG A 505 -0.04 20.79 -0.60
C ARG A 505 -1.47 20.67 -0.08
N LEU A 506 -1.67 19.95 1.02
CA LEU A 506 -2.99 19.72 1.64
C LEU A 506 -3.36 20.74 2.72
N GLY A 507 -2.44 21.61 3.12
CA GLY A 507 -2.69 22.69 4.06
C GLY A 507 -2.35 22.32 5.50
N TRP A 508 -1.65 23.23 6.17
CA TRP A 508 -1.30 23.13 7.58
C TRP A 508 -2.48 23.59 8.45
N MET A 509 -3.48 22.74 8.64
CA MET A 509 -4.70 23.15 9.38
C MET A 509 -4.45 23.55 10.84
N THR A 510 -3.36 23.07 11.47
CA THR A 510 -2.93 23.55 12.81
C THR A 510 -2.61 25.04 12.86
N THR A 511 -2.38 25.66 11.70
CA THR A 511 -2.01 27.07 11.56
C THR A 511 -3.13 27.88 10.89
N GLY A 512 -4.32 27.29 10.75
CA GLY A 512 -5.51 27.94 10.20
C GLY A 512 -5.59 27.96 8.67
N GLU A 513 -4.72 27.21 7.98
CA GLU A 513 -4.85 27.04 6.52
C GLU A 513 -6.10 26.22 6.16
N GLU A 514 -6.66 26.51 4.98
CA GLU A 514 -7.76 25.72 4.42
C GLU A 514 -7.27 24.36 3.92
N THR A 515 -8.18 23.39 3.85
CA THR A 515 -7.89 22.07 3.29
C THR A 515 -7.62 22.17 1.77
N GLY A 516 -6.43 21.73 1.38
CA GLY A 516 -6.03 21.56 -0.01
C GLY A 516 -6.68 20.33 -0.66
N LYS A 517 -6.24 20.00 -1.88
CA LYS A 517 -6.82 18.91 -2.67
C LYS A 517 -5.73 18.03 -3.27
N TRP A 518 -6.03 16.74 -3.38
CA TRP A 518 -5.25 15.80 -4.19
C TRP A 518 -5.35 16.12 -5.68
N ASP A 519 -4.28 15.82 -6.40
CA ASP A 519 -4.17 16.08 -7.83
C ASP A 519 -4.49 14.84 -8.66
N PHE A 520 -5.23 15.03 -9.77
CA PHE A 520 -5.65 13.93 -10.66
C PHE A 520 -5.09 14.04 -12.10
N LYS A 521 -4.41 15.15 -12.44
CA LYS A 521 -3.94 15.44 -13.80
C LYS A 521 -2.85 14.49 -14.33
N GLY A 522 -2.17 13.75 -13.47
CA GLY A 522 -1.02 12.92 -13.84
C GLY A 522 0.21 13.76 -14.19
N PHE A 523 1.08 13.25 -15.07
CA PHE A 523 2.36 13.85 -15.44
C PHE A 523 2.54 14.02 -16.96
N PHE A 524 1.44 14.12 -17.70
CA PHE A 524 1.41 14.22 -19.16
C PHE A 524 1.84 15.58 -19.72
#